data_AF-A0A133UNS9-F1
#
_entry.id   AF-A0A133UNS9-F1
#
_cell.length_a   1.000
_cell.length_b   1.000
_cell.length_c   1.000
_cell.angle_alpha   90.00
_cell.angle_beta   90.00
_cell.angle_gamma   90.00
#
_symmetry.space_group_name_H-M   'P 1'
#
loop_
_entity.id
_entity.type
_entity.pdbx_description
1 polymer ?
#
loop_
_entity_poly.entity_id
_entity_poly.type
_entity_poly.pdbx_seq_one_letter_code
_entity_poly.pdbx_strand_id
1 'polypeptide(L)'
;EELEDRVEEIKLAHPKRVEAITKERIKTDVRASEALAKLLRLGWLPEAWAPPKETRKVREKLRRRAYLVWKRTGFRNKIKADLAKLGIRKKVSYNEDGKEWLRSLEVNSINDYLDMVEALNDPIERITGEVRKEARATEDAKLLMTIPGVGFVWSLTLTIEFGDVERFFGPNEVPKRWRGIRTVF
;
A
#
# COMPACT_ATOMS: atom_id res chain seq x y z
N GLU A 1 -2.98 17.21 13.06
CA GLU A 1 -3.08 18.45 12.27
C GLU A 1 -2.27 18.25 11.00
N GLU A 2 -2.91 18.26 9.84
CA GLU A 2 -2.22 18.04 8.55
C GLU A 2 -1.64 19.35 8.04
N LEU A 3 -0.56 19.29 7.24
CA LEU A 3 0.06 20.50 6.65
C LEU A 3 -0.94 21.37 5.87
N GLU A 4 -1.97 20.75 5.30
CA GLU A 4 -3.04 21.40 4.55
C GLU A 4 -3.93 22.30 5.39
N ASP A 5 -3.99 22.07 6.70
CA ASP A 5 -4.79 22.89 7.61
C ASP A 5 -4.03 24.17 8.02
N ARG A 6 -2.75 24.32 7.58
CA ARG A 6 -1.83 25.41 7.99
C ARG A 6 -1.32 26.27 6.84
N VAL A 7 -1.65 25.93 5.58
CA VAL A 7 -1.16 26.63 4.38
C VAL A 7 -2.28 26.81 3.37
N GLU A 8 -2.22 27.90 2.59
CA GLU A 8 -3.23 28.18 1.55
C GLU A 8 -3.14 27.22 0.37
N GLU A 9 -1.94 26.78 -0.01
CA GLU A 9 -1.73 25.91 -1.18
C GLU A 9 -0.61 24.89 -0.93
N ILE A 10 -0.83 23.65 -1.37
CA ILE A 10 0.20 22.61 -1.41
C ILE A 10 0.52 22.25 -2.86
N LYS A 11 1.79 22.41 -3.22
CA LYS A 11 2.33 21.96 -4.51
C LYS A 11 3.30 20.81 -4.32
N LEU A 12 3.12 19.75 -5.11
CA LEU A 12 4.03 18.62 -5.14
C LEU A 12 4.96 18.76 -6.35
N ALA A 13 6.27 18.79 -6.14
CA ALA A 13 7.23 18.91 -7.22
C ALA A 13 7.64 17.54 -7.78
N HIS A 14 7.81 17.43 -9.10
CA HIS A 14 8.28 16.22 -9.77
C HIS A 14 9.80 16.07 -9.59
N PRO A 15 10.28 15.11 -8.77
CA PRO A 15 11.67 15.10 -8.30
C PRO A 15 12.70 15.02 -9.42
N LYS A 16 12.47 14.18 -10.44
CA LYS A 16 13.40 14.06 -11.57
C LYS A 16 13.46 15.29 -12.48
N ARG A 17 12.33 16.02 -12.59
CA ARG A 17 12.29 17.25 -13.40
C ARG A 17 12.97 18.37 -12.63
N VAL A 18 12.76 18.43 -11.31
CA VAL A 18 13.51 19.33 -10.42
C VAL A 18 15.01 19.07 -10.56
N GLU A 19 15.47 17.82 -10.42
CA GLU A 19 16.89 17.45 -10.56
C GLU A 19 17.46 17.81 -11.94
N ALA A 20 16.67 17.66 -13.01
CA ALA A 20 17.08 18.06 -14.36
C ALA A 20 17.23 19.59 -14.51
N ILE A 21 16.39 20.37 -13.84
CA ILE A 21 16.44 21.85 -13.88
C ILE A 21 17.57 22.37 -12.98
N THR A 22 17.70 21.84 -11.77
CA THR A 22 18.73 22.26 -10.81
C THR A 22 20.12 21.76 -11.18
N LYS A 23 20.20 20.71 -12.03
CA LYS A 23 21.45 20.01 -12.41
C LYS A 23 22.29 19.52 -11.23
N GLU A 24 21.68 19.43 -10.05
CA GLU A 24 22.32 18.99 -8.82
C GLU A 24 21.39 18.02 -8.10
N ARG A 25 21.94 16.87 -7.69
CA ARG A 25 21.25 15.94 -6.81
C ARG A 25 21.33 16.49 -5.39
N ILE A 26 20.29 17.22 -5.01
CA ILE A 26 20.22 17.84 -3.69
C ILE A 26 19.97 16.76 -2.64
N LYS A 27 20.96 16.50 -1.78
CA LYS A 27 20.87 15.49 -0.71
C LYS A 27 20.42 16.06 0.63
N THR A 28 20.42 17.38 0.80
CA THR A 28 20.13 18.06 2.07
C THR A 28 18.81 18.83 2.00
N ASP A 29 18.00 18.72 3.06
CA ASP A 29 16.66 19.31 3.12
C ASP A 29 16.67 20.84 2.98
N VAL A 30 17.71 21.51 3.49
CA VAL A 30 17.88 22.96 3.40
C VAL A 30 18.03 23.41 1.95
N ARG A 31 18.99 22.83 1.22
CA ARG A 31 19.22 23.15 -0.20
C ARG A 31 18.01 22.76 -1.05
N ALA A 32 17.30 21.68 -0.69
CA ALA A 32 16.13 21.23 -1.42
C ALA A 32 14.99 22.24 -1.28
N SER A 33 14.76 22.73 -0.06
CA SER A 33 13.75 23.74 0.24
C SER A 33 14.05 25.05 -0.48
N GLU A 34 15.31 25.51 -0.48
CA GLU A 34 15.72 26.72 -1.22
C GLU A 34 15.53 26.58 -2.73
N ALA A 35 15.90 25.44 -3.31
CA ALA A 35 15.74 25.18 -4.73
C ALA A 35 14.26 25.15 -5.13
N LEU A 36 13.41 24.47 -4.34
CA LEU A 36 11.97 24.43 -4.57
C LEU A 36 11.34 25.81 -4.43
N ALA A 37 11.73 26.60 -3.42
CA ALA A 37 11.24 27.96 -3.24
C ALA A 37 11.63 28.88 -4.41
N LYS A 38 12.87 28.76 -4.92
CA LYS A 38 13.31 29.49 -6.12
C LYS A 38 12.51 29.10 -7.35
N LEU A 39 12.32 27.79 -7.59
CA LEU A 39 11.54 27.30 -8.72
C LEU A 39 10.08 27.74 -8.64
N LEU A 40 9.48 27.71 -7.46
CA LEU A 40 8.12 28.19 -7.23
C LEU A 40 8.00 29.70 -7.50
N ARG A 41 8.92 30.50 -6.95
CA ARG A 41 8.96 31.96 -7.15
C ARG A 41 9.11 32.35 -8.62
N LEU A 42 9.84 31.56 -9.40
CA LEU A 42 10.05 31.78 -10.84
C LEU A 42 8.89 31.26 -11.70
N GLY A 43 7.90 30.58 -11.11
CA GLY A 43 6.82 29.92 -11.85
C GLY A 43 7.31 28.71 -12.68
N TRP A 44 8.49 28.17 -12.35
CA TRP A 44 9.15 27.08 -13.07
C TRP A 44 9.08 25.75 -12.32
N LEU A 45 8.31 25.68 -11.24
CA LEU A 45 8.17 24.45 -10.48
C LEU A 45 7.55 23.36 -11.37
N PRO A 46 8.27 22.26 -11.66
CA PRO A 46 7.68 21.18 -12.42
C PRO A 46 6.75 20.41 -11.48
N GLU A 47 5.47 20.74 -11.49
CA GLU A 47 4.50 20.13 -10.60
C GLU A 47 4.22 18.67 -10.99
N ALA A 48 4.02 17.84 -9.96
CA ALA A 48 3.52 16.49 -10.04
C ALA A 48 2.12 16.46 -9.45
N TRP A 49 1.27 15.60 -9.99
CA TRP A 49 -0.08 15.45 -9.48
C TRP A 49 -0.07 14.96 -8.02
N ALA A 50 -0.66 15.76 -7.13
CA ALA A 50 -0.96 15.39 -5.77
C ALA A 50 -2.42 14.92 -5.67
N PRO A 51 -2.69 13.68 -5.21
CA PRO A 51 -4.06 13.25 -5.01
C PRO A 51 -4.75 14.10 -3.94
N PRO A 52 -6.06 14.39 -4.08
CA PRO A 52 -6.84 15.04 -3.04
C PRO A 52 -6.74 14.33 -1.68
N LYS A 53 -6.99 15.07 -0.60
CA LYS A 53 -6.92 14.59 0.80
C LYS A 53 -7.71 13.29 1.01
N GLU A 54 -8.95 13.25 0.53
CA GLU A 54 -9.80 12.06 0.66
C GLU A 54 -9.22 10.85 -0.09
N THR A 55 -8.71 11.05 -1.30
CA THR A 55 -8.01 10.00 -2.07
C THR A 55 -6.77 9.49 -1.34
N ARG A 56 -5.99 10.38 -0.70
CA ARG A 56 -4.80 9.99 0.09
C ARG A 56 -5.18 9.15 1.31
N LYS A 57 -6.25 9.52 2.05
CA LYS A 57 -6.75 8.73 3.18
C LYS A 57 -7.13 7.31 2.77
N VAL A 58 -7.81 7.16 1.64
CA VAL A 58 -8.16 5.83 1.11
C VAL A 58 -6.91 5.04 0.69
N ARG A 59 -5.92 5.70 0.06
CA ARG A 59 -4.63 5.06 -0.28
C ARG A 59 -3.89 4.58 0.96
N GLU A 60 -3.83 5.40 2.01
CA GLU A 60 -3.18 5.03 3.25
C GLU A 60 -3.85 3.81 3.90
N LYS A 61 -5.20 3.81 3.94
CA LYS A 61 -6.00 2.67 4.42
C LYS A 61 -5.67 1.38 3.65
N LEU A 62 -5.65 1.43 2.31
CA LEU A 62 -5.31 0.29 1.45
C LEU A 62 -3.87 -0.20 1.66
N ARG A 63 -2.91 0.72 1.74
CA ARG A 63 -1.49 0.41 1.98
C ARG A 63 -1.27 -0.20 3.35
N ARG A 64 -1.93 0.33 4.38
CA ARG A 64 -1.90 -0.23 5.74
C ARG A 64 -2.42 -1.67 5.74
N ARG A 65 -3.55 -1.94 5.08
CA ARG A 65 -4.07 -3.32 4.94
C ARG A 65 -3.04 -4.22 4.27
N ALA A 66 -2.48 -3.80 3.13
CA ALA A 66 -1.51 -4.59 2.39
C ALA A 66 -0.26 -4.90 3.24
N TYR A 67 0.22 -3.92 4.01
CA TYR A 67 1.34 -4.10 4.92
C TYR A 67 1.05 -5.11 6.04
N LEU A 68 -0.11 -5.04 6.69
CA LEU A 68 -0.49 -5.99 7.75
C LEU A 68 -0.64 -7.41 7.20
N VAL A 69 -1.26 -7.57 6.02
CA VAL A 69 -1.36 -8.88 5.33
C VAL A 69 0.02 -9.43 5.00
N TRP A 70 0.93 -8.59 4.52
CA TRP A 70 2.31 -8.97 4.24
C TRP A 70 3.04 -9.41 5.52
N LYS A 71 2.90 -8.67 6.63
CA LYS A 71 3.47 -9.05 7.93
C LYS A 71 2.94 -10.39 8.43
N ARG A 72 1.62 -10.59 8.40
CA ARG A 72 0.99 -11.87 8.76
C ARG A 72 1.54 -13.02 7.92
N THR A 73 1.67 -12.80 6.61
CA THR A 73 2.26 -13.80 5.70
C THR A 73 3.73 -14.08 6.03
N GLY A 74 4.48 -13.06 6.43
CA GLY A 74 5.86 -13.19 6.92
C GLY A 74 5.96 -14.12 8.14
N PHE A 75 5.12 -13.93 9.15
CA PHE A 75 5.08 -14.82 10.32
C PHE A 75 4.67 -16.25 9.97
N ARG A 76 3.69 -16.42 9.08
CA ARG A 76 3.32 -17.75 8.55
C ARG A 76 4.49 -18.45 7.85
N ASN A 77 5.30 -17.71 7.11
CA ASN A 77 6.50 -18.25 6.48
C ASN A 77 7.60 -18.61 7.49
N LYS A 78 7.69 -17.88 8.61
CA LYS A 78 8.59 -18.25 9.72
C LYS A 78 8.16 -19.55 10.39
N ILE A 79 6.86 -19.73 10.66
CA ILE A 79 6.31 -21.01 11.15
C ILE A 79 6.66 -22.16 10.20
N LYS A 80 6.45 -21.97 8.89
CA LYS A 80 6.83 -22.98 7.89
C LYS A 80 8.33 -23.32 7.91
N ALA A 81 9.18 -22.32 8.10
CA ALA A 81 10.63 -22.53 8.19
C ALA A 81 11.01 -23.33 9.44
N ASP A 82 10.37 -23.06 10.58
CA ASP A 82 10.62 -23.82 11.81
C ASP A 82 10.10 -25.26 11.71
N LEU A 83 8.92 -25.47 11.12
CA LEU A 83 8.42 -26.82 10.82
C LEU A 83 9.39 -27.59 9.91
N ALA A 84 9.97 -26.93 8.91
CA ALA A 84 10.95 -27.57 8.02
C ALA A 84 12.23 -27.99 8.77
N LYS A 85 12.68 -27.23 9.78
CA LYS A 85 13.82 -27.62 10.64
C LYS A 85 13.52 -28.87 11.47
N LEU A 86 12.26 -29.07 11.85
CA LEU A 86 11.79 -30.27 12.55
C LEU A 86 11.52 -31.45 11.61
N GLY A 87 11.77 -31.30 10.30
CA GLY A 87 11.47 -32.33 9.30
C GLY A 87 9.98 -32.46 8.92
N ILE A 88 9.12 -31.55 9.40
CA ILE A 88 7.68 -31.59 9.16
C ILE A 88 7.35 -30.85 7.84
N ARG A 89 6.83 -31.59 6.84
CA ARG A 89 6.42 -31.03 5.53
C ARG A 89 4.91 -30.93 5.33
N LYS A 90 4.15 -30.93 6.43
CA LYS A 90 2.68 -30.85 6.42
C LYS A 90 2.20 -29.46 5.98
N LYS A 91 1.12 -29.41 5.19
CA LYS A 91 0.41 -28.16 4.90
C LYS A 91 -0.31 -27.68 6.16
N VAL A 92 0.03 -26.48 6.61
CA VAL A 92 -0.55 -25.86 7.81
C VAL A 92 -1.86 -25.16 7.46
N SER A 93 -2.93 -25.49 8.18
CA SER A 93 -4.14 -24.68 8.25
C SER A 93 -4.05 -23.73 9.46
N TYR A 94 -4.68 -22.56 9.37
CA TYR A 94 -4.76 -21.59 10.46
C TYR A 94 -6.20 -21.46 10.98
N ASN A 95 -6.99 -22.53 10.82
CA ASN A 95 -8.26 -22.75 11.54
C ASN A 95 -7.95 -23.27 12.95
N GLU A 96 -8.97 -23.41 13.80
CA GLU A 96 -8.77 -23.80 15.21
C GLU A 96 -7.95 -25.08 15.36
N ASP A 97 -8.32 -26.17 14.69
CA ASP A 97 -7.58 -27.44 14.72
C ASP A 97 -6.10 -27.28 14.29
N GLY A 98 -5.85 -26.45 13.29
CA GLY A 98 -4.50 -26.19 12.79
C GLY A 98 -3.65 -25.38 13.78
N LYS A 99 -4.28 -24.45 14.50
CA LYS A 99 -3.63 -23.68 15.56
C LYS A 99 -3.35 -24.55 16.77
N GLU A 100 -4.31 -25.36 17.22
CA GLU A 100 -4.10 -26.32 18.32
C GLU A 100 -2.95 -27.29 18.00
N TRP A 101 -2.92 -27.83 16.78
CA TRP A 101 -1.81 -28.69 16.34
C TRP A 101 -0.46 -27.96 16.32
N LEU A 102 -0.40 -26.68 15.95
CA LEU A 102 0.84 -25.91 16.02
C LEU A 102 1.29 -25.71 17.47
N ARG A 103 0.36 -25.41 18.38
CA ARG A 103 0.64 -25.22 19.81
C ARG A 103 1.11 -26.52 20.47
N SER A 104 0.56 -27.67 20.05
CA SER A 104 0.93 -28.98 20.59
C SER A 104 2.35 -29.43 20.24
N LEU A 105 3.06 -28.72 19.36
CA LEU A 105 4.47 -28.99 19.07
C LEU A 105 5.40 -28.45 20.17
N GLU A 106 4.89 -27.60 21.08
CA GLU A 106 5.62 -27.02 22.21
C GLU A 106 6.91 -26.27 21.79
N VAL A 107 6.92 -25.71 20.57
CA VAL A 107 8.03 -24.91 20.05
C VAL A 107 7.75 -23.42 20.28
N ASN A 108 8.52 -22.80 21.17
CA ASN A 108 8.36 -21.39 21.55
C ASN A 108 8.27 -20.44 20.35
N SER A 109 9.16 -20.56 19.35
CA SER A 109 9.13 -19.68 18.18
C SER A 109 7.87 -19.84 17.34
N ILE A 110 7.35 -21.06 17.20
CA ILE A 110 6.09 -21.33 16.48
C ILE A 110 4.93 -20.67 17.23
N ASN A 111 4.91 -20.80 18.56
CA ASN A 111 3.90 -20.17 19.42
C ASN A 111 3.94 -18.65 19.31
N ASP A 112 5.12 -18.02 19.45
CA ASP A 112 5.29 -16.57 19.33
C ASP A 112 4.84 -16.05 17.95
N TYR A 113 5.21 -16.75 16.87
CA TYR A 113 4.78 -16.35 15.52
C TYR A 113 3.30 -16.56 15.30
N LEU A 114 2.70 -17.58 15.93
CA LEU A 114 1.26 -17.81 15.85
C LEU A 114 0.49 -16.71 16.58
N ASP A 115 0.94 -16.28 17.76
CA ASP A 115 0.39 -15.13 18.49
C ASP A 115 0.38 -13.87 17.61
N MET A 116 1.48 -13.60 16.89
CA MET A 116 1.55 -12.47 15.96
C MET A 116 0.61 -12.63 14.77
N VAL A 117 0.38 -13.85 14.28
CA VAL A 117 -0.59 -14.11 13.21
C VAL A 117 -2.01 -13.82 13.69
N GLU A 118 -2.35 -14.26 14.91
CA GLU A 118 -3.66 -14.06 15.52
C GLU A 118 -3.94 -12.58 15.81
N ALA A 119 -2.98 -11.88 16.43
CA ALA A 119 -3.09 -10.45 16.73
C ALA A 119 -3.28 -9.56 15.48
N LEU A 120 -2.87 -10.04 14.30
CA LEU A 120 -3.03 -9.31 13.04
C LEU A 120 -4.40 -9.55 12.37
N ASN A 121 -5.20 -10.52 12.80
CA ASN A 121 -6.48 -10.83 12.15
C ASN A 121 -7.48 -9.68 12.31
N ASP A 122 -7.77 -9.26 13.54
CA ASP A 122 -8.74 -8.20 13.84
C ASP A 122 -8.45 -6.88 13.10
N PRO A 123 -7.24 -6.30 13.13
CA PRO A 123 -6.98 -5.07 12.40
C PRO A 123 -7.10 -5.24 10.89
N ILE A 124 -6.72 -6.41 10.34
CA ILE A 124 -6.90 -6.71 8.91
C ILE A 124 -8.39 -6.78 8.57
N GLU A 125 -9.20 -7.46 9.38
CA GLU A 125 -10.64 -7.63 9.16
C GLU A 125 -11.38 -6.31 9.27
N ARG A 126 -11.09 -5.52 10.30
CA ARG A 126 -11.65 -4.17 10.47
C ARG A 126 -11.38 -3.30 9.25
N ILE A 127 -10.12 -3.21 8.82
CA ILE A 127 -9.76 -2.39 7.63
C ILE A 127 -10.39 -2.99 6.36
N THR A 128 -10.47 -4.32 6.26
CA THR A 128 -11.12 -4.98 5.12
C THR A 128 -12.61 -4.65 5.05
N GLY A 129 -13.29 -4.56 6.19
CA GLY A 129 -14.67 -4.10 6.29
C GLY A 129 -14.83 -2.64 5.85
N GLU A 130 -13.94 -1.74 6.30
CA GLU A 130 -13.91 -0.34 5.85
C GLU A 130 -13.69 -0.23 4.34
N VAL A 131 -12.71 -0.97 3.79
CA VAL A 131 -12.41 -1.01 2.34
C VAL A 131 -13.60 -1.54 1.54
N ARG A 132 -14.34 -2.53 2.07
CA ARG A 132 -15.56 -3.03 1.43
C ARG A 132 -16.65 -1.96 1.35
N LYS A 133 -16.87 -1.21 2.43
CA LYS A 133 -17.86 -0.13 2.47
C LYS A 133 -17.51 0.95 1.44
N GLU A 134 -16.25 1.37 1.41
CA GLU A 134 -15.73 2.36 0.46
C GLU A 134 -15.92 1.89 -1.00
N ALA A 135 -15.49 0.67 -1.32
CA ALA A 135 -15.61 0.11 -2.67
C ALA A 135 -17.07 0.01 -3.16
N ARG A 136 -18.02 -0.17 -2.24
CA ARG A 136 -19.46 -0.18 -2.57
C ARG A 136 -20.05 1.23 -2.68
N ALA A 137 -19.38 2.26 -2.17
CA ALA A 137 -19.79 3.65 -2.34
C ALA A 137 -19.22 4.28 -3.61
N THR A 138 -18.11 3.76 -4.15
CA THR A 138 -17.46 4.28 -5.35
C THR A 138 -17.98 3.60 -6.63
N GLU A 139 -18.54 4.39 -7.56
CA GLU A 139 -19.18 3.85 -8.77
C GLU A 139 -18.20 3.10 -9.69
N ASP A 140 -17.03 3.67 -9.97
CA ASP A 140 -15.99 3.02 -10.76
C ASP A 140 -15.53 1.69 -10.13
N ALA A 141 -15.47 1.63 -8.80
CA ALA A 141 -15.13 0.41 -8.09
C ALA A 141 -16.23 -0.66 -8.21
N LYS A 142 -17.51 -0.27 -8.27
CA LYS A 142 -18.62 -1.19 -8.57
C LYS A 142 -18.52 -1.74 -9.98
N LEU A 143 -18.26 -0.87 -10.96
CA LEU A 143 -18.08 -1.27 -12.35
C LEU A 143 -16.93 -2.26 -12.48
N LEU A 144 -15.78 -1.99 -11.87
CA LEU A 144 -14.64 -2.90 -11.87
C LEU A 144 -14.94 -4.25 -11.21
N MET A 145 -15.77 -4.28 -10.16
CA MET A 145 -16.19 -5.54 -9.52
C MET A 145 -17.07 -6.43 -10.39
N THR A 146 -17.60 -5.93 -11.52
CA THR A 146 -18.34 -6.78 -12.48
C THR A 146 -17.42 -7.69 -13.28
N ILE A 147 -16.13 -7.37 -13.34
CA ILE A 147 -15.12 -8.20 -14.01
C ILE A 147 -14.85 -9.45 -13.17
N PRO A 148 -15.00 -10.67 -13.74
CA PRO A 148 -14.69 -11.91 -13.03
C PRO A 148 -13.28 -11.90 -12.44
N GLY A 149 -13.17 -12.18 -11.14
CA GLY A 149 -11.90 -12.21 -10.41
C GLY A 149 -11.48 -10.87 -9.78
N VAL A 150 -12.17 -9.76 -10.07
CA VAL A 150 -11.86 -8.45 -9.47
C VAL A 150 -12.73 -8.22 -8.23
N GLY A 151 -12.16 -8.47 -7.06
CA GLY A 151 -12.82 -8.21 -5.77
C GLY A 151 -12.74 -6.74 -5.32
N PHE A 152 -13.52 -6.39 -4.30
CA PHE A 152 -13.64 -5.02 -3.77
C PHE A 152 -12.32 -4.35 -3.35
N VAL A 153 -11.32 -5.13 -2.90
CA VAL A 153 -10.00 -4.58 -2.57
C VAL A 153 -9.29 -4.11 -3.84
N TRP A 154 -9.30 -4.94 -4.88
CA TRP A 154 -8.65 -4.62 -6.14
C TRP A 154 -9.38 -3.51 -6.89
N SER A 155 -10.70 -3.57 -6.98
CA SER A 155 -11.47 -2.54 -7.65
C SER A 155 -11.24 -1.15 -7.04
N LEU A 156 -11.30 -1.04 -5.71
CA LEU A 156 -11.02 0.23 -5.04
C LEU A 156 -9.57 0.66 -5.20
N THR A 157 -8.61 -0.27 -5.12
CA THR A 157 -7.20 0.07 -5.31
C THR A 157 -6.95 0.62 -6.71
N LEU A 158 -7.48 -0.03 -7.74
CA LEU A 158 -7.37 0.42 -9.12
C LEU A 158 -8.01 1.81 -9.26
N THR A 159 -9.25 1.97 -8.82
CA THR A 159 -9.97 3.25 -8.90
C THR A 159 -9.18 4.40 -8.26
N ILE A 160 -8.71 4.20 -7.04
CA ILE A 160 -8.02 5.24 -6.25
C ILE A 160 -6.61 5.52 -6.78
N GLU A 161 -5.93 4.51 -7.31
CA GLU A 161 -4.58 4.68 -7.82
C GLU A 161 -4.60 5.26 -9.23
N PHE A 162 -5.55 4.88 -10.10
CA PHE A 162 -5.76 5.46 -11.42
C PHE A 162 -6.40 6.84 -11.38
N GLY A 163 -7.27 7.15 -10.41
CA GLY A 163 -7.97 8.44 -10.38
C GLY A 163 -8.65 8.74 -11.71
N ASP A 164 -8.57 9.99 -12.15
CA ASP A 164 -9.03 10.38 -13.48
C ASP A 164 -8.20 9.69 -14.57
N VAL A 165 -8.86 8.88 -15.41
CA VAL A 165 -8.22 8.12 -16.49
C VAL A 165 -7.72 9.05 -17.60
N GLU A 166 -8.34 10.22 -17.78
CA GLU A 166 -7.94 11.23 -18.76
C GLU A 166 -6.56 11.83 -18.46
N ARG A 167 -6.03 11.63 -17.25
CA ARG A 167 -4.68 12.09 -16.88
C ARG A 167 -3.55 11.37 -17.62
N PHE A 168 -3.84 10.24 -18.28
CA PHE A 168 -2.86 9.44 -18.99
C PHE A 168 -3.04 9.63 -20.50
N PHE A 169 -2.17 10.42 -21.11
CA PHE A 169 -2.22 10.67 -22.56
C PHE A 169 -1.56 9.55 -23.38
N GLY A 170 -0.92 8.57 -22.72
CA GLY A 170 -0.42 7.37 -23.38
C GLY A 170 0.00 6.22 -22.45
N PRO A 171 0.22 4.99 -22.99
CA PRO A 171 0.46 3.77 -22.22
C PRO A 171 1.70 3.82 -21.32
N ASN A 172 2.69 4.66 -21.64
CA ASN A 172 3.95 4.76 -20.94
C ASN A 172 3.90 5.60 -19.64
N GLU A 173 2.78 6.28 -19.40
CA GLU A 173 2.60 7.19 -18.27
C GLU A 173 2.03 6.50 -17.02
N VAL A 174 1.60 5.23 -17.14
CA VAL A 174 1.16 4.43 -15.99
C VAL A 174 2.34 4.24 -15.01
N PRO A 175 2.16 4.47 -13.69
CA PRO A 175 3.26 4.44 -12.74
C PRO A 175 3.97 3.08 -12.76
N LYS A 176 5.32 3.09 -12.78
CA LYS A 176 6.16 1.88 -12.88
C LYS A 176 5.82 0.79 -11.85
N ARG A 177 5.30 1.19 -10.68
CA ARG A 177 4.81 0.29 -9.62
C ARG A 177 3.74 -0.72 -10.10
N TRP A 178 2.99 -0.39 -11.15
CA TRP A 178 1.90 -1.22 -11.70
C TRP A 178 2.35 -2.16 -12.83
N ARG A 179 3.55 -1.96 -13.41
CA ARG A 179 4.09 -2.84 -14.47
C ARG A 179 4.48 -4.24 -13.96
N GLY A 180 4.49 -4.45 -12.64
CA GLY A 180 4.91 -5.69 -11.98
C GLY A 180 3.81 -6.36 -11.14
N ILE A 181 2.53 -6.02 -11.32
CA ILE A 181 1.41 -6.71 -10.63
C ILE A 181 1.16 -8.06 -11.32
N ARG A 182 2.15 -8.94 -11.20
CA ARG A 182 2.06 -10.36 -11.54
C ARG A 182 2.12 -11.23 -10.28
N THR A 183 2.40 -10.65 -9.11
CA THR A 183 2.80 -11.39 -7.91
C THR A 183 1.83 -11.29 -6.73
N VAL A 184 0.59 -10.86 -6.97
CA VAL A 184 -0.48 -10.88 -5.95
C VAL A 184 -1.75 -11.56 -6.49
N PHE A 185 -1.54 -12.59 -7.33
CA PHE A 185 -2.51 -13.63 -7.64
C PHE A 185 -2.20 -14.85 -6.77
#